data_AF-A0A2H3AIV3-F1
#
_entry.id   AF-A0A2H3AIV3-F1
#
_cell.length_a   1.000
_cell.length_b   1.000
_cell.length_c   1.000
_cell.angle_alpha   90.00
_cell.angle_beta   90.00
_cell.angle_gamma   90.00
#
_symmetry.space_group_name_H-M   'P 1'
#
loop_
_entity.id
_entity.type
_entity.pdbx_description
1 polymer ?
#
loop_
_entity_poly.entity_id
_entity_poly.type
_entity_poly.pdbx_seq_one_letter_code
_entity_poly.pdbx_strand_id
1 'polypeptide(L)' 'MRWTLLVHHFCTLFATIFIQIALQIALRPAIASAGLIWLFQATTEQSVFIGLILYRLRFPKHIVAPVLKFAAVQSL' A
#
# COMPACT_ATOMS: atom_id res chain seq x y z
N MET A 1 -0.47 15.47 9.74
CA MET A 1 -0.88 14.22 9.04
C MET A 1 -2.24 13.81 9.56
N ARG A 2 -3.17 13.40 8.69
CA ARG A 2 -4.52 12.94 9.10
C ARG A 2 -4.40 11.69 10.00
N TRP A 3 -5.28 11.55 11.00
CA TRP A 3 -5.22 10.46 11.99
C TRP A 3 -5.23 9.06 11.36
N THR A 4 -6.01 8.86 10.30
CA THR A 4 -6.06 7.62 9.51
C THR A 4 -4.71 7.27 8.88
N LEU A 5 -4.02 8.26 8.30
CA LEU A 5 -2.66 8.10 7.76
C LEU A 5 -1.65 7.78 8.86
N LEU A 6 -1.84 8.35 10.04
CA LEU A 6 -0.99 8.13 11.21
C LEU A 6 -1.14 6.69 11.74
N VAL A 7 -2.39 6.20 11.85
CA VAL A 7 -2.70 4.80 12.19
C VAL A 7 -2.14 3.84 11.14
N HIS A 8 -2.35 4.14 9.85
CA HIS A 8 -1.80 3.36 8.76
C HIS A 8 -0.28 3.26 8.82
N HIS A 9 0.42 4.37 9.08
CA HIS A 9 1.87 4.39 9.27
C HIS A 9 2.33 3.56 10.48
N PHE A 10 1.61 3.63 11.61
CA PHE A 10 1.90 2.77 12.76
C PHE A 10 1.74 1.28 12.44
N CYS A 11 0.64 0.90 11.78
CA CYS A 11 0.40 -0.49 11.40
C CYS A 11 1.44 -1.00 10.39
N THR A 12 1.81 -0.19 9.40
CA THR A 12 2.84 -0.57 8.41
C THR A 12 4.23 -0.69 9.04
N LEU A 13 4.62 0.23 9.93
CA LEU A 13 5.87 0.12 10.70
C LEU A 13 5.91 -1.12 11.58
N PHE A 14 4.81 -1.41 12.28
CA PHE A 14 4.70 -2.61 13.10
C PHE A 14 4.85 -3.88 12.24
N ALA A 15 4.16 -3.93 11.10
CA ALA A 15 4.24 -5.06 10.17
C ALA A 15 5.66 -5.25 9.60
N THR A 16 6.34 -4.19 9.16
CA THR A 16 7.73 -4.31 8.65
C THR A 16 8.69 -4.82 9.71
N ILE A 17 8.62 -4.27 10.94
CA ILE A 17 9.48 -4.70 12.05
C ILE A 17 9.21 -6.18 12.36
N PHE A 18 7.95 -6.58 12.43
CA PHE A 18 7.56 -7.96 12.70
C PHE A 18 8.06 -8.93 11.61
N ILE A 19 7.89 -8.57 10.33
CA ILE A 19 8.39 -9.36 9.20
C ILE A 19 9.91 -9.50 9.26
N GLN A 20 10.63 -8.42 9.57
CA GLN A 20 12.09 -8.42 9.67
C GLN A 20 12.57 -9.36 10.78
N ILE A 21 11.93 -9.31 11.95
CA ILE A 21 12.23 -10.21 13.08
C ILE A 21 11.91 -11.67 12.70
N ALA A 22 10.75 -11.90 12.07
CA ALA A 22 10.37 -13.23 11.60
C ALA A 22 11.37 -13.78 10.56
N LEU A 23 11.92 -12.92 9.69
CA LEU A 23 12.99 -13.29 8.76
C LEU A 23 14.25 -13.76 9.48
N GLN A 24 14.70 -12.98 10.46
CA GLN A 24 15.93 -13.22 11.19
C GLN A 24 15.86 -14.52 11.98
N ILE A 25 14.68 -14.85 12.51
CA ILE A 25 14.47 -16.07 13.28
C ILE A 25 14.26 -17.28 12.36
N ALA A 26 13.46 -17.16 11.30
CA ALA A 26 13.06 -18.31 10.50
C ALA A 26 14.06 -18.66 9.38
N LEU A 27 14.87 -17.71 8.90
CA LEU A 27 15.76 -17.85 7.72
C LEU A 27 15.07 -18.42 6.47
N ARG A 28 13.73 -18.35 6.40
CA ARG A 28 12.94 -18.92 5.30
C ARG A 28 12.53 -17.81 4.33
N PRO A 29 12.99 -17.85 3.07
CA PRO A 29 12.68 -16.83 2.07
C PRO A 29 11.17 -16.71 1.77
N ALA A 30 10.40 -17.79 1.95
CA ALA A 30 8.94 -17.75 1.76
C ALA A 30 8.23 -16.75 2.70
N ILE A 31 8.70 -16.62 3.95
CA ILE A 31 8.12 -15.69 4.93
C ILE A 31 8.50 -14.25 4.56
N ALA A 32 9.71 -14.05 4.01
CA ALA A 32 10.14 -12.78 3.46
C ALA A 32 9.26 -12.32 2.31
N SER A 33 9.01 -13.21 1.37
CA SER A 33 8.16 -12.93 0.21
C SER A 33 6.73 -12.62 0.63
N ALA A 34 6.15 -13.39 1.56
CA ALA A 34 4.80 -13.14 2.08
C ALA A 34 4.70 -11.77 2.77
N GLY A 35 5.69 -11.41 3.59
CA GLY A 35 5.75 -10.12 4.25
C GLY A 35 5.88 -8.93 3.27
N LEU A 36 6.75 -9.07 2.26
CA LEU A 36 6.90 -8.07 1.20
C LEU A 36 5.63 -7.89 0.37
N ILE A 37 4.94 -8.99 0.02
CA ILE A 37 3.65 -8.94 -0.68
C ILE A 37 2.60 -8.23 0.18
N TRP A 38 2.58 -8.49 1.49
CA TRP A 38 1.63 -7.87 2.40
C TRP A 38 1.89 -6.37 2.57
N LEU A 39 3.16 -5.98 2.64
CA LEU A 39 3.56 -4.57 2.65
C LEU A 39 3.21 -3.87 1.34
N PHE A 40 3.44 -4.55 0.22
CA PHE A 40 3.07 -4.07 -1.10
C PHE A 40 1.56 -3.88 -1.20
N GLN A 41 0.77 -4.88 -0.74
CA GLN A 41 -0.69 -4.78 -0.64
C GLN A 41 -1.12 -3.56 0.16
N ALA A 42 -0.55 -3.34 1.36
CA ALA A 42 -0.86 -2.18 2.19
C ALA A 42 -0.59 -0.84 1.47
N THR A 43 0.38 -0.78 0.55
CA THR A 43 0.64 0.40 -0.29
C THR A 43 -0.24 0.47 -1.55
N THR A 44 -0.68 -0.65 -2.10
CA THR A 44 -1.53 -0.71 -3.30
C THR A 44 -3.03 -0.64 -3.03
N GLU A 45 -3.47 -0.94 -1.80
CA GLU A 45 -4.85 -0.76 -1.33
C GLU A 45 -5.25 0.72 -1.23
N GLN A 46 -4.28 1.64 -1.34
CA GLN A 46 -4.56 3.05 -1.55
C GLN A 46 -5.00 3.25 -3.00
N SER A 47 -6.28 3.56 -3.20
CA SER A 47 -6.86 3.93 -4.50
C SER A 47 -6.10 5.05 -5.22
N VAL A 48 -5.34 5.89 -4.48
CA VAL A 48 -4.41 6.88 -5.04
C VAL A 48 -3.35 6.21 -5.91
N PHE A 49 -2.77 5.10 -5.46
CA PHE A 49 -1.76 4.35 -6.19
C PHE A 49 -2.33 3.79 -7.49
N ILE A 50 -3.52 3.19 -7.42
CA ILE A 50 -4.23 2.66 -8.60
C ILE A 50 -4.52 3.79 -9.59
N GLY A 51 -5.04 4.93 -9.13
CA GLY A 51 -5.32 6.08 -9.99
C GLY A 51 -4.06 6.64 -10.69
N LEU A 52 -2.94 6.71 -9.98
CA LEU A 52 -1.66 7.16 -10.54
C LEU A 52 -1.05 6.15 -11.53
N ILE A 53 -1.18 4.84 -11.28
CA ILE A 53 -0.77 3.79 -12.22
C ILE A 53 -1.59 3.87 -13.52
N LEU A 54 -2.91 3.96 -13.42
CA LEU A 54 -3.78 4.06 -14.59
C LEU A 54 -3.43 5.30 -15.42
N TYR A 55 -3.14 6.42 -14.75
CA TYR A 55 -2.63 7.63 -15.39
C TYR A 55 -1.30 7.37 -16.11
N ARG A 56 -0.32 6.71 -15.45
CA ARG A 56 1.00 6.40 -16.01
C ARG A 56 0.92 5.47 -17.22
N LEU A 57 0.00 4.50 -17.20
CA LEU A 57 -0.28 3.58 -18.32
C LEU A 57 -1.11 4.21 -19.44
N ARG A 58 -1.41 5.51 -19.37
CA ARG A 58 -2.18 6.27 -20.37
C ARG A 58 -3.60 5.74 -20.59
N PHE A 59 -4.25 5.26 -19.53
CA PHE A 59 -5.67 4.91 -19.61
C PHE A 59 -6.54 6.13 -19.95
N PRO A 60 -7.72 5.92 -20.56
CA PRO A 60 -8.63 7.00 -20.90
C PRO A 60 -9.01 7.86 -19.69
N LYS A 61 -9.11 9.18 -19.90
CA LYS A 61 -9.43 10.15 -18.84
C LYS A 61 -10.74 9.84 -18.10
N HIS A 62 -11.73 9.27 -18.79
CA HIS A 62 -13.01 8.90 -18.18
C HIS A 62 -12.89 7.75 -17.16
N ILE A 63 -11.81 6.96 -17.19
CA ILE A 63 -11.49 5.93 -16.19
C ILE A 63 -10.62 6.52 -15.08
N VAL A 64 -9.58 7.27 -15.44
CA VAL A 64 -8.59 7.79 -14.49
C VAL A 64 -9.21 8.84 -13.54
N ALA A 65 -10.04 9.74 -14.07
CA ALA A 65 -10.62 10.85 -13.30
C ALA A 65 -11.53 10.39 -12.13
N PRO A 66 -12.49 9.48 -12.29
CA PRO A 66 -13.30 9.00 -11.17
C PRO A 66 -12.47 8.22 -10.14
N VAL A 67 -11.47 7.44 -10.56
CA VAL A 67 -10.58 6.70 -9.64
C VAL A 67 -9.77 7.67 -8.77
N LEU A 68 -9.20 8.72 -9.37
CA LEU A 68 -8.47 9.75 -8.61
C LEU A 68 -9.39 10.58 -7.70
N LYS A 69 -10.63 10.86 -8.12
CA LYS A 69 -11.62 11.54 -7.26
C LYS A 69 -12.01 10.68 -6.06
N PHE A 70 -12.32 9.40 -6.29
CA PHE A 70 -12.58 8.45 -5.22
C PHE A 70 -11.38 8.37 -4.28
N ALA A 71 -10.17 8.31 -4.83
CA ALA A 71 -8.95 8.30 -4.05
C ALA A 71 -8.75 9.54 -3.19
N ALA A 72 -9.09 10.72 -3.69
CA ALA A 72 -9.06 11.96 -2.92
C ALA A 72 -10.06 11.94 -1.75
N VAL A 73 -11.24 11.33 -1.93
CA VAL A 73 -12.25 11.16 -0.88
C VAL A 73 -11.84 10.08 0.13
N GLN A 74 -11.30 8.95 -0.31
CA GLN A 74 -10.80 7.89 0.59
C GLN A 74 -9.60 8.38 1.42
N SER A 75 -8.82 9.31 0.87
CA SER A 75 -7.69 9.93 1.57
C SER A 75 -8.10 11.05 2.53
N LEU A 76 -9.40 11.41 2.57
CA LEU A 76 -9.96 12.43 3.46
C LEU A 76 -10.06 11.95 4.90
#